data_AF-A0A2A5H5Z5-F1
#
_entry.id   AF-A0A2A5H5Z5-F1
#
_cell.length_a   1.000
_cell.length_b   1.000
_cell.length_c   1.000
_cell.angle_alpha   90.00
_cell.angle_beta   90.00
_cell.angle_gamma   90.00
#
_symmetry.space_group_name_H-M   'P 1'
#
loop_
_entity.id
_entity.type
_entity.pdbx_description
1 polymer ?
#
loop_
_entity_poly.entity_id
_entity_poly.type
_entity_poly.pdbx_seq_one_letter_code
_entity_poly.pdbx_strand_id
1 'polypeptide(L)'
;MRKFTRYMVLAIAIGQLSACKTTGDTPVQTTKHPDNVTARVGAALEKAASQSGSRTAGLIALEKKYKRDSADPAKALAYANGLRQANYLNRASLILTPFAKSGDVYPGINTEISMISLGLGNYDSAEIYAQNAILQNPEDHNAYQNLGIALDAKEMHPEAERAFRKGLEHWKGNPTTIMNNLALNLATQGFIDEAIEVLERAQALSPDRIEIERNLRIIRTLNER
;
A
#
# COMPACT_ATOMS: atom_id res chain seq x y z
N MET A 1 -4.08 -61.80 -45.28
CA MET A 1 -3.88 -60.71 -46.28
C MET A 1 -2.82 -59.74 -45.74
N ARG A 2 -2.11 -59.00 -46.62
CA ARG A 2 -1.08 -57.93 -46.41
C ARG A 2 -0.83 -57.49 -44.93
N LYS A 3 0.36 -57.68 -44.31
CA LYS A 3 1.67 -56.96 -44.50
C LYS A 3 1.45 -55.43 -44.57
N PHE A 4 2.10 -54.52 -43.83
CA PHE A 4 3.50 -54.29 -43.44
C PHE A 4 3.52 -53.55 -42.07
N THR A 5 4.61 -53.34 -41.30
CA THR A 5 5.95 -53.97 -41.13
C THR A 5 6.62 -53.39 -39.85
N ARG A 6 7.68 -54.05 -39.35
CA ARG A 6 8.53 -53.67 -38.18
C ARG A 6 9.36 -52.40 -38.41
N TYR A 7 9.83 -51.76 -37.32
CA TYR A 7 11.28 -51.59 -37.11
C TYR A 7 11.65 -51.54 -35.61
N MET A 8 12.79 -52.16 -35.31
CA MET A 8 13.44 -52.30 -34.00
C MET A 8 14.93 -52.02 -34.24
N VAL A 9 15.51 -51.04 -33.55
CA VAL A 9 16.97 -50.82 -33.41
C VAL A 9 17.15 -50.21 -32.01
N LEU A 10 17.55 -50.97 -31.00
CA LEU A 10 18.90 -51.45 -30.64
C LEU A 10 19.70 -50.41 -29.83
N ALA A 11 20.18 -50.85 -28.66
CA ALA A 11 21.03 -50.07 -27.77
C ALA A 11 22.46 -49.91 -28.31
N ILE A 12 23.28 -49.10 -27.63
CA ILE A 12 24.59 -49.51 -27.09
C ILE A 12 25.17 -48.36 -26.24
N ALA A 13 25.76 -48.70 -25.10
CA ALA A 13 26.60 -47.81 -24.31
C ALA A 13 28.08 -48.15 -24.54
N ILE A 14 28.85 -47.18 -25.02
CA ILE A 14 30.32 -47.12 -25.05
C ILE A 14 30.61 -45.64 -24.70
N GLY A 15 31.48 -45.28 -23.77
CA GLY A 15 32.80 -45.85 -23.46
C GLY A 15 33.85 -44.84 -23.94
N GLN A 16 34.82 -44.51 -23.09
CA GLN A 16 35.67 -43.33 -23.27
C GLN A 16 36.58 -43.40 -24.51
N LEU A 17 36.84 -42.23 -25.12
CA LEU A 17 38.13 -41.93 -25.75
C LEU A 17 38.55 -40.50 -25.43
N SER A 18 39.83 -40.32 -25.12
CA SER A 18 40.47 -39.04 -24.79
C SER A 18 41.24 -38.45 -25.98
N ALA A 19 41.60 -37.17 -25.88
CA ALA A 19 42.45 -36.40 -26.81
C ALA A 19 41.79 -36.05 -28.17
N CYS A 20 42.08 -34.91 -28.80
CA CYS A 20 43.26 -34.05 -28.67
C CYS A 20 42.98 -32.58 -28.31
N LYS A 21 43.99 -31.94 -27.71
CA LYS A 21 44.18 -30.48 -27.73
C LYS A 21 44.38 -29.99 -29.17
N THR A 22 43.76 -28.87 -29.51
CA THR A 22 44.37 -27.87 -30.40
C THR A 22 44.15 -26.48 -29.80
N THR A 23 45.25 -25.78 -29.55
CA THR A 23 45.29 -24.41 -29.00
C THR A 23 44.93 -23.37 -30.06
N GLY A 24 44.30 -22.28 -29.65
CA GLY A 24 43.99 -21.13 -30.50
C GLY A 24 43.34 -20.03 -29.68
N ASP A 25 44.14 -19.08 -29.20
CA ASP A 25 43.70 -18.05 -28.25
C ASP A 25 42.69 -17.05 -28.85
N THR A 26 41.64 -16.76 -28.10
CA THR A 26 41.08 -15.39 -27.96
C THR A 26 40.11 -15.37 -26.78
N PRO A 27 40.39 -14.61 -25.70
CA PRO A 27 39.47 -14.51 -24.57
C PRO A 27 38.34 -13.52 -24.91
N VAL A 28 37.30 -14.00 -25.59
CA VAL A 28 36.00 -13.29 -25.52
C VAL A 28 35.45 -13.53 -24.13
N GLN A 29 35.72 -12.58 -23.22
CA GLN A 29 35.04 -12.48 -21.95
C GLN A 29 33.56 -12.15 -22.19
N THR A 30 32.77 -13.18 -22.51
CA THR A 30 31.33 -13.11 -22.28
C THR A 30 31.12 -13.07 -20.78
N THR A 31 31.04 -11.85 -20.24
CA THR A 31 30.57 -11.60 -18.89
C THR A 31 29.14 -12.12 -18.78
N LYS A 32 28.99 -13.40 -18.41
CA LYS A 32 27.76 -13.92 -17.83
C LYS A 32 27.56 -13.23 -16.48
N HIS A 33 27.04 -12.00 -16.51
CA HIS A 33 26.17 -11.55 -15.45
C HIS A 33 24.92 -12.43 -15.55
N PRO A 34 24.65 -13.34 -14.59
CA PRO A 34 23.32 -13.91 -14.48
C PRO A 34 22.37 -12.74 -14.18
N ASP A 35 21.28 -12.62 -14.93
CA ASP A 35 20.41 -11.45 -14.85
C ASP A 35 19.95 -11.19 -13.42
N ASN A 36 20.51 -10.13 -12.83
CA ASN A 36 20.26 -9.70 -11.46
C ASN A 36 18.75 -9.44 -11.22
N VAL A 37 18.00 -9.16 -12.30
CA VAL A 37 16.54 -9.09 -12.31
C VAL A 37 15.91 -10.36 -11.76
N THR A 38 16.29 -11.55 -12.24
CA THR A 38 15.70 -12.84 -11.83
C THR A 38 15.98 -13.14 -10.36
N ALA A 39 17.21 -12.86 -9.89
CA ALA A 39 17.58 -13.01 -8.49
C ALA A 39 16.84 -12.02 -7.56
N ARG A 40 16.69 -10.76 -7.99
CA ARG A 40 15.95 -9.73 -7.25
C ARG A 40 14.45 -10.01 -7.20
N VAL A 41 13.87 -10.52 -8.29
CA VAL A 41 12.47 -10.96 -8.33
C VAL A 41 12.25 -12.16 -7.40
N GLY A 42 13.13 -13.17 -7.43
CA GLY A 42 13.08 -14.30 -6.49
C GLY A 42 13.12 -13.86 -5.03
N ALA A 43 14.12 -13.06 -4.65
CA ALA A 43 14.25 -12.53 -3.30
C ALA A 43 13.06 -11.63 -2.87
N ALA A 44 12.48 -10.85 -3.81
CA ALA A 44 11.27 -10.07 -3.54
C ALA A 44 10.05 -10.95 -3.31
N LEU A 45 9.89 -12.05 -4.06
CA LEU A 45 8.80 -13.01 -3.88
C LEU A 45 8.93 -13.77 -2.56
N GLU A 46 10.13 -14.23 -2.18
CA GLU A 46 10.38 -14.88 -0.89
C GLU A 46 10.13 -13.92 0.29
N LYS A 47 10.57 -12.66 0.16
CA LYS A 47 10.28 -11.60 1.14
C LYS A 47 8.78 -11.33 1.24
N ALA A 48 8.05 -11.27 0.12
CA ALA A 48 6.60 -11.08 0.11
C ALA A 48 5.86 -12.29 0.74
N ALA A 49 6.29 -13.51 0.43
CA ALA A 49 5.71 -14.75 0.98
C ALA A 49 5.93 -14.86 2.50
N SER A 50 7.16 -14.61 2.97
CA SER A 50 7.48 -14.60 4.40
C SER A 50 6.78 -13.48 5.16
N GLN A 51 6.67 -12.27 4.58
CA GLN A 51 5.86 -11.18 5.14
C GLN A 51 4.36 -11.52 5.17
N SER A 52 3.84 -12.19 4.14
CA SER A 52 2.44 -12.64 4.09
C SER A 52 2.14 -13.72 5.14
N GLY A 53 3.03 -14.69 5.30
CA GLY A 53 2.95 -15.71 6.36
C GLY A 53 3.00 -15.09 7.76
N SER A 54 3.93 -14.15 7.99
CA SER A 54 4.03 -13.42 9.26
C SER A 54 2.78 -12.56 9.55
N ARG A 55 2.25 -11.86 8.54
CA ARG A 55 0.99 -11.09 8.63
C ARG A 55 -0.19 -12.00 9.00
N THR A 56 -0.27 -13.17 8.38
CA THR A 56 -1.33 -14.16 8.64
C THR A 56 -1.23 -14.72 10.07
N ALA A 57 -0.03 -15.10 10.52
CA ALA A 57 0.19 -15.58 11.89
C ALA A 57 -0.12 -14.49 12.94
N GLY A 58 0.29 -13.25 12.69
CA GLY A 58 -0.04 -12.09 13.53
C GLY A 58 -1.55 -11.85 13.61
N LEU A 59 -2.27 -11.95 12.49
CA LEU A 59 -3.72 -11.79 12.46
C LEU A 59 -4.45 -12.87 13.26
N ILE A 60 -4.02 -14.13 13.17
CA ILE A 60 -4.57 -15.24 13.97
C ILE A 60 -4.33 -15.00 15.47
N ALA A 61 -3.15 -14.49 15.85
CA ALA A 61 -2.84 -14.17 17.24
C ALA A 61 -3.70 -13.01 17.78
N LEU A 62 -3.94 -11.97 16.96
CA LEU A 62 -4.86 -10.87 17.28
C LEU A 62 -6.31 -11.36 17.42
N GLU A 63 -6.79 -12.19 16.48
CA GLU A 63 -8.12 -12.80 16.54
C GLU A 63 -8.32 -13.61 17.83
N LYS A 64 -7.33 -14.41 18.22
CA LYS A 64 -7.36 -15.21 19.46
C LYS A 64 -7.36 -14.34 20.72
N LYS A 65 -6.67 -13.19 20.70
CA LYS A 65 -6.71 -12.22 21.81
C LYS A 65 -8.08 -11.57 21.93
N TYR A 66 -8.62 -11.05 20.82
CA TYR A 66 -9.95 -10.44 20.79
C TYR A 66 -11.07 -11.42 21.18
N LYS A 67 -11.06 -12.66 20.65
CA LYS A 67 -12.07 -13.68 21.00
C LYS A 67 -12.08 -14.12 22.48
N ARG A 68 -11.01 -13.88 23.23
CA ARG A 68 -10.96 -14.15 24.68
C ARG A 68 -11.65 -13.09 25.52
N ASP A 69 -11.80 -11.89 24.97
CA ASP A 69 -12.34 -10.71 25.63
C ASP A 69 -12.77 -9.72 24.55
N SER A 70 -13.95 -9.96 23.99
CA SER A 70 -14.48 -9.20 22.85
C SER A 70 -15.16 -7.89 23.26
N ALA A 71 -15.15 -7.56 24.54
CA ALA A 71 -15.62 -6.28 25.07
C ALA A 71 -14.48 -5.26 25.26
N ASP A 72 -13.22 -5.68 25.18
CA ASP A 72 -12.06 -4.79 25.27
C ASP A 72 -11.85 -4.00 23.95
N PRO A 73 -11.99 -2.67 23.97
CA PRO A 73 -11.84 -1.82 22.78
C PRO A 73 -10.39 -1.78 22.25
N ALA A 74 -9.38 -1.93 23.11
CA ALA A 74 -7.98 -1.99 22.70
C ALA A 74 -7.68 -3.27 21.91
N LYS A 75 -8.24 -4.40 22.36
CA LYS A 75 -8.15 -5.68 21.63
C LYS A 75 -8.91 -5.62 20.30
N ALA A 76 -10.08 -4.99 20.28
CA ALA A 76 -10.87 -4.78 19.07
C ALA A 76 -10.13 -3.91 18.05
N LEU A 77 -9.57 -2.76 18.49
CA LEU A 77 -8.77 -1.85 17.66
C LEU A 77 -7.56 -2.55 17.04
N ALA A 78 -6.73 -3.21 17.87
CA ALA A 78 -5.54 -3.91 17.39
C ALA A 78 -5.88 -5.02 16.37
N TYR A 79 -7.00 -5.72 16.56
CA TYR A 79 -7.45 -6.74 15.62
C TYR A 79 -8.00 -6.14 14.32
N ALA A 80 -8.79 -5.07 14.39
CA ALA A 80 -9.27 -4.33 13.23
C ALA A 80 -8.12 -3.73 12.40
N ASN A 81 -7.08 -3.19 13.05
CA ASN A 81 -5.86 -2.75 12.36
C ASN A 81 -5.21 -3.87 11.55
N GLY A 82 -5.12 -5.07 12.13
CA GLY A 82 -4.60 -6.26 11.44
C GLY A 82 -5.48 -6.69 10.26
N LEU A 83 -6.81 -6.67 10.45
CA LEU A 83 -7.77 -6.97 9.38
C LEU A 83 -7.67 -5.96 8.23
N ARG A 84 -7.58 -4.65 8.51
CA ARG A 84 -7.41 -3.61 7.48
C ARG A 84 -6.10 -3.79 6.71
N GLN A 85 -4.99 -4.03 7.40
CA GLN A 85 -3.69 -4.30 6.75
C GLN A 85 -3.67 -5.61 5.93
N ALA A 86 -4.59 -6.54 6.18
CA ALA A 86 -4.83 -7.73 5.38
C ALA A 86 -5.97 -7.57 4.35
N ASN A 87 -6.45 -6.33 4.14
CA ASN A 87 -7.54 -5.96 3.23
C ASN A 87 -8.92 -6.59 3.53
N TYR A 88 -9.14 -7.07 4.76
CA TYR A 88 -10.43 -7.61 5.21
C TYR A 88 -11.35 -6.49 5.75
N LEU A 89 -11.57 -5.44 4.95
CA LEU A 89 -12.21 -4.19 5.36
C LEU A 89 -13.61 -4.37 5.95
N ASN A 90 -14.47 -5.20 5.32
CA ASN A 90 -15.79 -5.52 5.85
C ASN A 90 -15.74 -6.16 7.24
N ARG A 91 -14.76 -7.05 7.48
CA ARG A 91 -14.56 -7.70 8.78
C ARG A 91 -14.04 -6.69 9.81
N ALA A 92 -13.10 -5.82 9.42
CA ALA A 92 -12.57 -4.76 10.29
C ALA A 92 -13.68 -3.78 10.73
N SER A 93 -14.53 -3.36 9.79
CA SER A 93 -15.70 -2.49 10.05
C SER A 93 -16.68 -3.14 11.03
N LEU A 94 -17.00 -4.43 10.84
CA LEU A 94 -17.87 -5.17 11.75
C LEU A 94 -17.32 -5.24 13.19
N ILE A 95 -15.99 -5.38 13.36
CA ILE A 95 -15.36 -5.39 14.69
C ILE A 95 -15.45 -4.02 15.37
N LEU A 96 -15.25 -2.91 14.67
CA LEU A 96 -15.23 -1.57 15.29
C LEU A 96 -16.59 -0.87 15.39
N THR A 97 -17.57 -1.21 14.54
CA THR A 97 -18.87 -0.53 14.52
C THR A 97 -19.57 -0.45 15.89
N PRO A 98 -19.57 -1.49 16.76
CA PRO A 98 -20.16 -1.40 18.09
C PRO A 98 -19.46 -0.38 19.00
N PHE A 99 -18.12 -0.29 18.91
CA PHE A 99 -17.29 0.60 19.74
C PHE A 99 -17.24 2.04 19.21
N ALA A 100 -17.40 2.24 17.90
CA ALA A 100 -17.53 3.57 17.32
C ALA A 100 -18.91 4.20 17.60
N LYS A 101 -19.90 3.37 18.00
CA LYS A 101 -21.26 3.77 18.37
C LYS A 101 -21.50 3.77 19.89
N SER A 102 -20.56 3.30 20.71
CA SER A 102 -20.67 3.40 22.17
C SER A 102 -20.39 4.84 22.63
N GLY A 103 -21.10 5.28 23.68
CA GLY A 103 -20.89 6.61 24.28
C GLY A 103 -19.53 6.76 24.96
N ASP A 104 -18.96 5.65 25.45
CA ASP A 104 -17.56 5.59 25.86
C ASP A 104 -16.68 5.39 24.62
N VAL A 105 -15.87 6.40 24.31
CA VAL A 105 -15.03 6.38 23.11
C VAL A 105 -13.58 6.11 23.45
N TYR A 106 -13.12 4.92 23.08
CA TYR A 106 -11.73 4.55 23.20
C TYR A 106 -10.87 5.25 22.13
N PRO A 107 -9.75 5.90 22.49
CA PRO A 107 -8.91 6.64 21.54
C PRO A 107 -8.47 5.82 20.32
N GLY A 108 -8.55 6.43 19.13
CA GLY A 108 -8.14 5.83 17.87
C GLY A 108 -9.18 4.94 17.17
N ILE A 109 -10.29 4.56 17.83
CA ILE A 109 -11.35 3.78 17.16
C ILE A 109 -12.01 4.58 16.03
N ASN A 110 -12.36 5.84 16.26
CA ASN A 110 -12.93 6.71 15.24
C ASN A 110 -11.94 7.00 14.08
N THR A 111 -10.65 7.15 14.38
CA THR A 111 -9.58 7.31 13.39
C THR A 111 -9.41 6.07 12.51
N GLU A 112 -9.48 4.88 13.09
CA GLU A 112 -9.36 3.63 12.33
C GLU A 112 -10.64 3.30 11.56
N ILE A 113 -11.84 3.46 12.15
CA ILE A 113 -13.10 3.16 11.46
C ILE A 113 -13.43 4.18 10.35
N SER A 114 -12.98 5.44 10.46
CA SER A 114 -12.99 6.36 9.31
C SER A 114 -12.08 5.86 8.19
N MET A 115 -10.85 5.43 8.49
CA MET A 115 -9.94 4.86 7.49
C MET A 115 -10.47 3.57 6.85
N ILE A 116 -11.15 2.71 7.61
CA ILE A 116 -11.83 1.52 7.07
C ILE A 116 -13.01 1.94 6.17
N SER A 117 -13.77 2.96 6.57
CA SER A 117 -14.91 3.46 5.80
C SER A 117 -14.47 4.07 4.46
N LEU A 118 -13.34 4.80 4.43
CA LEU A 118 -12.72 5.27 3.19
C LEU A 118 -12.36 4.11 2.25
N GLY A 119 -11.71 3.06 2.77
CA GLY A 119 -11.36 1.87 1.98
C GLY A 119 -12.58 1.09 1.46
N LEU A 120 -13.75 1.29 2.06
CA LEU A 120 -15.02 0.73 1.61
C LEU A 120 -15.79 1.66 0.63
N GLY A 121 -15.32 2.89 0.40
CA GLY A 121 -16.04 3.92 -0.37
C GLY A 121 -17.21 4.57 0.38
N ASN A 122 -17.34 4.32 1.69
CA ASN A 122 -18.43 4.83 2.53
C ASN A 122 -18.11 6.24 3.05
N TYR A 123 -18.01 7.23 2.16
CA TYR A 123 -17.48 8.55 2.48
C TYR A 123 -18.27 9.31 3.57
N ASP A 124 -19.60 9.22 3.61
CA ASP A 124 -20.40 9.83 4.68
C ASP A 124 -20.09 9.24 6.07
N SER A 125 -19.85 7.92 6.15
CA SER A 125 -19.41 7.29 7.40
C SER A 125 -17.99 7.71 7.75
N ALA A 126 -17.09 7.80 6.75
CA ALA A 126 -15.73 8.25 6.96
C ALA A 126 -15.66 9.68 7.51
N GLU A 127 -16.47 10.59 6.98
CA GLU A 127 -16.60 11.97 7.45
C GLU A 127 -17.05 12.01 8.91
N ILE A 128 -18.17 11.37 9.25
CA ILE A 128 -18.73 11.36 10.62
C ILE A 128 -17.70 10.80 11.63
N TYR A 129 -17.07 9.67 11.32
CA TYR A 129 -16.07 9.08 12.22
C TYR A 129 -14.79 9.93 12.29
N ALA A 130 -14.37 10.60 11.21
CA ALA A 130 -13.22 11.49 11.25
C ALA A 130 -13.50 12.76 12.08
N GLN A 131 -14.69 13.35 11.95
CA GLN A 131 -15.16 14.44 12.81
C GLN A 131 -15.19 14.02 14.28
N ASN A 132 -15.73 12.84 14.60
CA ASN A 132 -15.72 12.31 15.96
C ASN A 132 -14.29 12.11 16.52
N ALA A 133 -13.35 11.63 15.70
CA ALA A 133 -11.94 11.52 16.10
C ALA A 133 -11.30 12.88 16.41
N ILE A 134 -11.57 13.90 15.59
CA ILE A 134 -11.10 15.28 15.81
C ILE A 134 -11.72 15.87 17.09
N LEU A 135 -12.98 15.58 17.40
CA LEU A 135 -13.63 15.99 18.65
C LEU A 135 -13.00 15.33 19.90
N GLN A 136 -12.48 14.09 19.79
CA GLN A 136 -11.71 13.45 20.86
C GLN A 136 -10.28 13.96 20.96
N ASN A 137 -9.63 14.22 19.83
CA ASN A 137 -8.26 14.68 19.75
C ASN A 137 -8.08 15.69 18.61
N PRO A 138 -8.11 17.00 18.91
CA PRO A 138 -7.88 18.06 17.92
C PRO A 138 -6.47 18.06 17.29
N GLU A 139 -5.53 17.22 17.74
CA GLU A 139 -4.22 17.03 17.09
C GLU A 139 -4.11 15.74 16.25
N ASP A 140 -5.20 14.98 16.04
CA ASP A 140 -5.13 13.76 15.23
C ASP A 140 -5.04 14.08 13.73
N HIS A 141 -3.80 14.25 13.26
CA HIS A 141 -3.49 14.50 11.85
C HIS A 141 -3.98 13.40 10.90
N ASN A 142 -4.18 12.16 11.38
CA ASN A 142 -4.75 11.08 10.55
C ASN A 142 -6.27 11.23 10.42
N ALA A 143 -6.94 11.70 11.47
CA ALA A 143 -8.36 12.02 11.40
C ALA A 143 -8.62 13.19 10.43
N TYR A 144 -7.80 14.24 10.48
CA TYR A 144 -7.84 15.32 9.48
C TYR A 144 -7.56 14.84 8.06
N GLN A 145 -6.59 13.94 7.86
CA GLN A 145 -6.35 13.33 6.55
C GLN A 145 -7.56 12.53 6.07
N ASN A 146 -8.17 11.72 6.94
CA ASN A 146 -9.35 10.92 6.59
C ASN A 146 -10.55 11.81 6.25
N LEU A 147 -10.76 12.89 7.00
CA LEU A 147 -11.80 13.89 6.75
C LEU A 147 -11.59 14.54 5.38
N GLY A 148 -10.36 14.97 5.07
CA GLY A 148 -10.03 15.56 3.76
C GLY A 148 -10.31 14.61 2.60
N ILE A 149 -9.93 13.33 2.71
CA ILE A 149 -10.21 12.33 1.66
C ILE A 149 -11.73 12.11 1.50
N ALA A 150 -12.47 12.04 2.60
CA ALA A 150 -13.93 11.85 2.56
C ALA A 150 -14.66 13.03 1.89
N LEU A 151 -14.23 14.26 2.18
CA LEU A 151 -14.78 15.49 1.61
C LEU A 151 -14.41 15.65 0.12
N ASP A 152 -13.17 15.35 -0.25
CA ASP A 152 -12.70 15.43 -1.64
C ASP A 152 -13.43 14.43 -2.54
N ALA A 153 -13.65 13.21 -2.05
CA ALA A 153 -14.47 12.19 -2.71
C ALA A 153 -15.97 12.52 -2.77
N LYS A 154 -16.41 13.55 -2.05
CA LYS A 154 -17.77 14.14 -2.09
C LYS A 154 -17.82 15.45 -2.88
N GLU A 155 -16.77 15.78 -3.63
CA GLU A 155 -16.61 17.02 -4.41
C GLU A 155 -16.63 18.32 -3.55
N MET A 156 -16.48 18.18 -2.23
CA MET A 156 -16.40 19.28 -1.27
C MET A 156 -14.95 19.78 -1.15
N HIS A 157 -14.37 20.17 -2.29
CA HIS A 157 -12.93 20.41 -2.42
C HIS A 157 -12.39 21.51 -1.47
N PRO A 158 -13.07 22.67 -1.27
CA PRO A 158 -12.58 23.69 -0.33
C PRO A 158 -12.61 23.22 1.13
N GLU A 159 -13.56 22.37 1.51
CA GLU A 159 -13.65 21.76 2.85
C GLU A 159 -12.51 20.75 3.05
N ALA A 160 -12.24 19.94 2.03
CA ALA A 160 -11.14 18.98 2.02
C ALA A 160 -9.78 19.66 2.16
N GLU A 161 -9.56 20.76 1.45
CA GLU A 161 -8.34 21.58 1.55
C GLU A 161 -8.10 22.06 2.99
N ARG A 162 -9.14 22.61 3.65
CA ARG A 162 -9.06 23.06 5.05
C ARG A 162 -8.72 21.91 5.99
N ALA A 163 -9.30 20.73 5.78
CA ALA A 163 -8.98 19.53 6.55
C ALA A 163 -7.52 19.08 6.31
N PHE A 164 -7.03 19.06 5.07
CA PHE A 164 -5.65 18.70 4.77
C PHE A 164 -4.63 19.69 5.36
N ARG A 165 -4.88 21.00 5.27
CA ARG A 165 -4.02 22.02 5.87
C ARG A 165 -4.00 21.91 7.40
N LYS A 166 -5.13 21.63 8.06
CA LYS A 166 -5.15 21.34 9.52
C LYS A 166 -4.44 20.05 9.90
N GLY A 167 -4.54 18.99 9.09
CA GLY A 167 -3.75 17.78 9.30
C GLY A 167 -2.24 18.04 9.20
N LEU A 168 -1.81 18.94 8.31
CA LEU A 168 -0.41 19.35 8.19
C LEU A 168 0.13 20.12 9.40
N GLU A 169 -0.67 20.97 10.04
CA GLU A 169 -0.27 21.73 11.25
C GLU A 169 0.14 20.82 12.41
N HIS A 170 -0.51 19.67 12.56
CA HIS A 170 -0.28 18.71 13.65
C HIS A 170 0.49 17.44 13.21
N TRP A 171 1.05 17.42 12.00
CA TRP A 171 1.60 16.20 11.41
C TRP A 171 2.86 15.70 12.15
N LYS A 172 2.86 14.40 12.49
CA LYS A 172 3.99 13.74 13.18
C LYS A 172 4.67 12.75 12.22
N GLY A 173 5.93 13.01 11.89
CA GLY A 173 6.72 12.21 10.93
C GLY A 173 6.74 12.81 9.51
N ASN A 174 6.85 11.97 8.48
CA ASN A 174 6.95 12.41 7.09
C ASN A 174 5.55 12.76 6.51
N PRO A 175 5.28 14.02 6.07
CA PRO A 175 3.97 14.49 5.64
C PRO A 175 3.61 14.19 4.17
N THR A 176 4.48 13.50 3.42
CA THR A 176 4.32 13.44 1.95
C THR A 176 3.02 12.82 1.46
N THR A 177 2.38 11.93 2.24
CA THR A 177 1.06 11.37 1.88
C THR A 177 -0.06 12.42 1.96
N ILE A 178 -0.08 13.29 2.99
CA ILE A 178 -1.11 14.34 3.09
C ILE A 178 -0.82 15.51 2.13
N MET A 179 0.46 15.81 1.86
CA MET A 179 0.86 16.80 0.85
C MET A 179 0.43 16.38 -0.57
N ASN A 180 0.60 15.11 -0.92
CA ASN A 180 0.12 14.55 -2.19
C ASN A 180 -1.40 14.73 -2.35
N ASN A 181 -2.18 14.43 -1.31
CA ASN A 181 -3.63 14.60 -1.34
C ASN A 181 -4.03 16.08 -1.45
N LEU A 182 -3.37 16.97 -0.69
CA LEU A 182 -3.59 18.42 -0.76
C LEU A 182 -3.31 18.95 -2.18
N ALA A 183 -2.20 18.53 -2.80
CA ALA A 183 -1.86 18.99 -4.15
C ALA A 183 -2.84 18.49 -5.23
N LEU A 184 -3.31 17.25 -5.14
CA LEU A 184 -4.35 16.73 -6.05
C LEU A 184 -5.66 17.52 -5.89
N ASN A 185 -6.07 17.81 -4.66
CA ASN A 185 -7.23 18.62 -4.34
C ASN A 185 -7.09 20.08 -4.86
N LEU A 186 -5.93 20.72 -4.63
CA LEU A 186 -5.62 22.05 -5.16
C LEU A 186 -5.66 22.08 -6.70
N ALA A 187 -5.13 21.05 -7.37
CA ALA A 187 -5.18 20.94 -8.81
C ALA A 187 -6.62 20.78 -9.36
N THR A 188 -7.47 20.02 -8.67
CA THR A 188 -8.91 19.91 -8.99
C THR A 188 -9.64 21.25 -8.84
N GLN A 189 -9.24 22.08 -7.88
CA GLN A 189 -9.75 23.45 -7.71
C GLN A 189 -9.16 24.46 -8.72
N GLY A 190 -8.19 24.07 -9.55
CA GLY A 190 -7.50 24.94 -10.50
C GLY A 190 -6.32 25.74 -9.93
N PHE A 191 -5.93 25.50 -8.67
CA PHE A 191 -4.76 26.12 -8.04
C PHE A 191 -3.46 25.36 -8.43
N ILE A 192 -3.18 25.33 -9.75
CA ILE A 192 -2.13 24.50 -10.36
C ILE A 192 -0.73 24.84 -9.83
N ASP A 193 -0.38 26.12 -9.71
CA ASP A 193 0.94 26.53 -9.23
C ASP A 193 1.19 26.12 -7.77
N GLU A 194 0.21 26.31 -6.87
CA GLU A 194 0.36 25.86 -5.47
C GLU A 194 0.41 24.33 -5.37
N ALA A 195 -0.35 23.61 -6.20
CA ALA A 195 -0.27 22.15 -6.28
C ALA A 195 1.14 21.66 -6.69
N ILE A 196 1.80 22.37 -7.62
CA ILE A 196 3.19 22.10 -8.01
C ILE A 196 4.14 22.36 -6.83
N GLU A 197 4.06 23.53 -6.17
CA GLU A 197 4.90 23.85 -5.01
C GLU A 197 4.78 22.81 -3.88
N VAL A 198 3.56 22.36 -3.58
CA VAL A 198 3.31 21.34 -2.56
C VAL A 198 3.93 20.00 -2.97
N LEU A 199 3.84 19.59 -4.23
CA LEU A 199 4.43 18.33 -4.72
C LEU A 199 5.96 18.40 -4.82
N GLU A 200 6.55 19.53 -5.17
CA GLU A 200 8.00 19.73 -5.16
C GLU A 200 8.56 19.62 -3.73
N ARG A 201 7.91 20.26 -2.77
CA ARG A 201 8.24 20.10 -1.34
C ARG A 201 8.07 18.65 -0.89
N ALA A 202 7.04 17.94 -1.37
CA ALA A 202 6.84 16.54 -1.05
C ALA A 202 7.91 15.63 -1.68
N GLN A 203 8.35 15.92 -2.91
CA GLN A 203 9.43 15.21 -3.59
C GLN A 203 10.77 15.43 -2.90
N ALA A 204 11.07 16.65 -2.41
CA ALA A 204 12.28 16.93 -1.65
C ALA A 204 12.35 16.12 -0.33
N LEU A 205 11.20 15.84 0.30
CA LEU A 205 11.11 15.04 1.54
C LEU A 205 11.14 13.52 1.29
N SER A 206 10.71 13.05 0.12
CA SER A 206 10.72 11.63 -0.26
C SER A 206 11.05 11.45 -1.76
N PRO A 207 12.32 11.60 -2.18
CA PRO A 207 12.70 11.62 -3.61
C PRO A 207 12.43 10.31 -4.37
N ASP A 208 12.26 9.19 -3.65
CA ASP A 208 12.01 7.85 -4.18
C ASP A 208 10.51 7.51 -4.35
N ARG A 209 9.60 8.40 -3.96
CA ARG A 209 8.15 8.19 -4.11
C ARG A 209 7.67 8.47 -5.52
N ILE A 210 7.65 7.39 -6.32
CA ILE A 210 7.12 7.34 -7.71
C ILE A 210 5.74 8.00 -7.86
N GLU A 211 4.86 7.85 -6.87
CA GLU A 211 3.52 8.48 -6.90
C GLU A 211 3.59 10.02 -6.99
N ILE A 212 4.47 10.64 -6.20
CA ILE A 212 4.65 12.10 -6.15
C ILE A 212 5.27 12.59 -7.45
N GLU A 213 6.29 11.90 -7.96
CA GLU A 213 6.92 12.20 -9.25
C GLU A 213 5.90 12.12 -10.41
N ARG A 214 5.03 11.10 -10.40
CA ARG A 214 3.96 10.93 -11.38
C ARG A 214 2.93 12.06 -11.29
N ASN A 215 2.47 12.39 -10.09
CA ASN A 215 1.44 13.42 -9.91
C ASN A 215 1.98 14.82 -10.24
N LEU A 216 3.22 15.14 -9.87
CA LEU A 216 3.91 16.38 -10.24
C LEU A 216 4.04 16.52 -11.76
N ARG A 217 4.39 15.43 -12.46
CA ARG A 217 4.47 15.41 -13.92
C ARG A 217 3.11 15.66 -14.57
N ILE A 218 2.05 15.03 -14.08
CA ILE A 218 0.68 15.22 -14.60
C ILE A 218 0.23 16.67 -14.42
N ILE A 219 0.39 17.24 -13.21
CA ILE A 219 -0.07 18.59 -12.90
C ILE A 219 0.73 19.64 -13.69
N ARG A 220 2.04 19.48 -13.89
CA ARG A 220 2.81 20.35 -14.79
C ARG A 220 2.24 20.37 -16.22
N THR A 221 1.84 19.22 -16.78
CA THR A 221 1.19 19.19 -18.10
C THR A 221 -0.23 19.76 -18.15
N LEU A 222 -0.84 20.07 -16.99
CA LEU A 222 -2.07 20.86 -16.92
C LEU A 222 -1.78 22.37 -16.93
N ASN A 223 -0.62 22.80 -16.43
CA ASN A 223 -0.18 24.21 -16.44
C ASN A 223 0.28 24.70 -17.83
N GLU A 224 0.59 23.76 -18.73
CA GLU A 224 1.10 24.03 -20.09
C GLU A 224 -0.01 24.17 -21.15
N ARG A 225 -1.28 24.32 -20.75
CA ARG A 225 -2.47 24.31 -21.63
C ARG A 225 -3.32 25.58 -21.54
#